data_AF-A0A382VTY0-F1
#
_entry.id   AF-A0A382VTY0-F1
#
_cell.length_a   1.000
_cell.length_b   1.000
_cell.length_c   1.000
_cell.angle_alpha   90.00
_cell.angle_beta   90.00
_cell.angle_gamma   90.00
#
_symmetry.space_group_name_H-M   'P 1'
#
loop_
_entity.id
_entity.type
_entity.pdbx_description
1 polymer ?
#
loop_
_entity_poly.entity_id
_entity_poly.type
_entity_poly.pdbx_seq_one_letter_code
_entity_poly.pdbx_strand_id
1 'polypeptide(L)'
;YRDDQYVTMDTSVNLLENAVVAIRNFGSYSTPASTDVSNTSITIADEGVATLLTSDDLTSNTTAVFNLYVSARHATATNDAYRTAHILVRAEKNVAADCYLHRAYDAGNISDEIEVKDAGNYSAYSSISDGKVGIGITADSNYWYVYLSNRSSHSIVAGFKAQAITN
;
A
#
# COMPACT_ATOMS: atom_id res chain seq x y z
N TYR A 1 -1.99 11.12 -6.79
CA TYR A 1 -2.59 12.45 -6.97
C TYR A 1 -3.88 12.49 -6.16
N ARG A 2 -4.02 13.43 -5.22
CA ARG A 2 -5.36 13.76 -4.72
C ARG A 2 -6.01 14.57 -5.84
N ASP A 3 -7.13 14.08 -6.33
CA ASP A 3 -7.87 14.71 -7.41
C ASP A 3 -8.51 15.99 -6.84
N ASP A 4 -8.04 17.17 -7.26
CA ASP A 4 -8.67 18.44 -6.88
C ASP A 4 -9.97 18.57 -7.68
N GLN A 5 -11.07 18.14 -7.08
CA GLN A 5 -12.39 18.18 -7.71
C GLN A 5 -13.14 19.45 -7.31
N TYR A 6 -13.65 20.17 -8.31
CA TYR A 6 -14.38 21.42 -8.12
C TYR A 6 -15.82 21.31 -8.59
N VAL A 7 -16.70 22.07 -7.93
CA VAL A 7 -18.09 22.29 -8.34
C VAL A 7 -18.19 23.74 -8.78
N THR A 8 -18.44 23.96 -10.06
CA THR A 8 -18.73 25.30 -10.57
C THR A 8 -20.19 25.35 -10.94
N MET A 9 -20.93 26.29 -10.32
CA MET A 9 -22.27 26.62 -10.77
C MET A 9 -22.15 27.72 -11.82
N ASP A 10 -22.73 27.49 -12.99
CA ASP A 10 -22.76 28.47 -14.06
C ASP A 10 -23.54 29.72 -13.64
N THR A 11 -23.11 30.89 -14.10
CA THR A 11 -23.70 32.18 -13.72
C THR A 11 -25.13 32.38 -14.25
N SER A 12 -25.57 31.54 -15.18
CA SER A 12 -26.96 31.50 -15.67
C SER A 12 -27.91 30.68 -14.80
N VAL A 13 -27.40 29.92 -13.82
CA VAL A 13 -28.25 29.15 -12.91
C VAL A 13 -28.91 30.08 -11.89
N ASN A 14 -30.22 30.29 -12.02
CA ASN A 14 -31.00 31.11 -11.12
C ASN A 14 -31.52 30.29 -9.92
N LEU A 15 -30.76 30.29 -8.82
CA LEU A 15 -31.20 29.69 -7.56
C LEU A 15 -32.15 30.64 -6.82
N LEU A 16 -33.42 30.24 -6.73
CA LEU A 16 -34.44 31.00 -6.01
C LEU A 16 -34.23 30.93 -4.50
N GLU A 17 -34.85 31.86 -3.77
CA GLU A 17 -34.83 31.87 -2.31
C GLU A 17 -35.35 30.53 -1.76
N ASN A 18 -34.61 29.95 -0.80
CA ASN A 18 -34.85 28.60 -0.22
C ASN A 18 -34.60 27.40 -1.14
N ALA A 19 -33.94 27.58 -2.28
CA ALA A 19 -33.49 26.44 -3.09
C ALA A 19 -32.46 25.58 -2.32
N VAL A 20 -32.66 24.26 -2.32
CA VAL A 20 -31.72 23.30 -1.73
C VAL A 20 -30.93 22.63 -2.86
N VAL A 21 -29.63 22.90 -2.92
CA VAL A 21 -28.70 22.19 -3.81
C VAL A 21 -28.07 21.05 -3.01
N ALA A 22 -28.50 19.82 -3.29
CA ALA A 22 -27.96 18.63 -2.64
C ALA A 22 -26.98 17.91 -3.57
N ILE A 23 -25.70 17.91 -3.22
CA ILE A 23 -24.71 17.07 -3.86
C ILE A 23 -24.62 15.76 -3.08
N ARG A 24 -24.99 14.65 -3.72
CA ARG A 24 -25.01 13.33 -3.06
C ARG A 24 -23.68 12.59 -3.08
N ASN A 25 -22.77 12.91 -4.00
CA ASN A 25 -21.41 12.33 -4.04
C ASN A 25 -20.45 13.13 -4.95
N PHE A 26 -19.18 13.27 -4.56
CA PHE A 26 -18.06 13.74 -5.40
C PHE A 26 -16.98 12.64 -5.44
N GLY A 27 -16.60 12.19 -6.65
CA GLY A 27 -15.64 11.11 -6.80
C GLY A 27 -16.07 9.79 -6.13
N SER A 28 -15.17 8.83 -6.00
CA SER A 28 -15.39 7.65 -5.16
C SER A 28 -15.02 7.98 -3.71
N TYR A 29 -16.00 8.14 -2.83
CA TYR A 29 -15.76 8.26 -1.39
C TYR A 29 -15.57 6.86 -0.79
N SER A 30 -14.36 6.55 -0.35
CA SER A 30 -14.13 5.43 0.57
C SER A 30 -14.18 5.98 1.99
N THR A 31 -15.07 5.43 2.82
CA THR A 31 -15.15 5.82 4.24
C THR A 31 -13.81 5.56 4.93
N PRO A 32 -13.29 6.43 5.81
CA PRO A 32 -12.01 6.21 6.52
C PRO A 32 -11.93 4.95 7.40
N ALA A 33 -13.05 4.25 7.61
CA ALA A 33 -13.11 2.90 8.20
C ALA A 33 -13.11 1.80 7.11
N SER A 34 -12.41 2.07 6.01
CA SER A 34 -12.37 1.23 4.82
C SER A 34 -11.51 0.01 5.13
N THR A 35 -12.08 -1.19 4.98
CA THR A 35 -11.29 -2.42 4.93
C THR A 35 -10.18 -2.34 3.87
N ASP A 36 -10.32 -1.46 2.88
CA ASP A 36 -9.36 -1.30 1.80
C ASP A 36 -8.51 -0.03 1.96
N VAL A 37 -7.18 -0.17 2.01
CA VAL A 37 -6.22 0.96 1.99
C VAL A 37 -5.38 0.85 0.75
N SER A 38 -5.13 1.96 0.04
CA SER A 38 -4.30 1.93 -1.17
C SER A 38 -3.54 3.21 -1.37
N ASN A 39 -2.35 3.08 -1.96
CA ASN A 39 -1.58 4.21 -2.46
C ASN A 39 -0.93 3.84 -3.79
N THR A 40 -0.79 4.82 -4.67
CA THR A 40 -0.18 4.65 -5.98
C THR A 40 0.90 5.70 -6.18
N SER A 41 1.98 5.34 -6.88
CA SER A 41 3.08 6.24 -7.24
C SER A 41 4.05 6.56 -6.11
N ILE A 42 4.40 5.55 -5.30
CA ILE A 42 5.47 5.64 -4.31
C ILE A 42 6.80 5.47 -5.04
N THR A 43 7.56 6.55 -5.19
CA THR A 43 8.92 6.48 -5.77
C THR A 43 9.91 6.09 -4.68
N ILE A 44 10.69 5.04 -4.92
CA ILE A 44 11.67 4.51 -3.96
C ILE A 44 13.00 4.44 -4.70
N ALA A 45 13.99 5.16 -4.19
CA ALA A 45 15.34 5.12 -4.71
C ALA A 45 15.95 3.72 -4.56
N ASP A 46 17.04 3.46 -5.26
CA ASP A 46 17.83 2.26 -5.00
C ASP A 46 18.38 2.27 -3.56
N GLU A 47 18.49 1.08 -2.96
CA GLU A 47 18.74 0.87 -1.52
C GLU A 47 17.75 1.59 -0.59
N GLY A 48 16.59 2.00 -1.12
CA GLY A 48 15.56 2.74 -0.40
C GLY A 48 14.49 1.85 0.23
N VAL A 49 13.74 2.43 1.17
CA VAL A 49 12.60 1.79 1.84
C VAL A 49 11.43 2.75 1.91
N ALA A 50 10.21 2.25 1.74
CA ALA A 50 8.99 2.99 2.02
C ALA A 50 8.05 2.18 2.92
N THR A 51 7.51 2.83 3.94
CA THR A 51 6.37 2.30 4.69
C THR A 51 5.14 2.36 3.79
N LEU A 52 4.51 1.20 3.57
CA LEU A 52 3.28 1.10 2.79
C LEU A 52 2.06 1.35 3.68
N LEU A 53 2.02 0.67 4.82
CA LEU A 53 0.86 0.62 5.70
C LEU A 53 1.31 0.46 7.15
N THR A 54 0.57 1.07 8.06
CA THR A 54 0.71 0.91 9.50
C THR A 54 -0.60 0.46 10.13
N SER A 55 -0.54 0.11 11.41
CA SER A 55 -1.75 -0.27 12.14
C SER A 55 -2.80 0.83 12.22
N ASP A 56 -2.41 2.11 12.15
CA ASP A 56 -3.35 3.24 12.19
C ASP A 56 -4.20 3.37 10.92
N ASP A 57 -3.77 2.72 9.84
CA ASP A 57 -4.48 2.78 8.58
C ASP A 57 -5.67 1.79 8.54
N LEU A 58 -5.81 0.88 9.51
CA LEU A 58 -6.90 -0.12 9.60
C LEU A 58 -7.75 0.05 10.88
N THR A 59 -9.04 -0.29 10.82
CA THR A 59 -9.99 -0.15 11.94
C THR A 59 -9.86 -1.17 13.08
N SER A 60 -9.10 -2.25 12.90
CA SER A 60 -8.61 -3.14 13.97
C SER A 60 -7.10 -3.19 13.91
N ASN A 61 -6.43 -2.52 14.86
CA ASN A 61 -5.02 -2.19 14.75
C ASN A 61 -4.10 -2.98 15.70
N THR A 62 -4.65 -3.71 16.67
CA THR A 62 -3.87 -4.63 17.52
C THR A 62 -3.50 -5.89 16.74
N THR A 63 -4.50 -6.61 16.24
CA THR A 63 -4.31 -7.78 15.37
C THR A 63 -5.04 -7.50 14.06
N ALA A 64 -4.36 -7.69 12.93
CA ALA A 64 -4.93 -7.51 11.61
C ALA A 64 -4.57 -8.68 10.69
N VAL A 65 -5.56 -9.18 9.94
CA VAL A 65 -5.36 -10.10 8.83
C VAL A 65 -5.90 -9.46 7.56
N PHE A 66 -5.08 -9.39 6.51
CA PHE A 66 -5.44 -8.73 5.26
C PHE A 66 -4.75 -9.32 4.03
N ASN A 67 -5.35 -9.11 2.87
CA ASN A 67 -4.70 -9.32 1.58
C ASN A 67 -3.92 -8.05 1.21
N LEU A 68 -2.67 -8.21 0.76
CA LEU A 68 -1.84 -7.13 0.25
C LEU A 68 -1.51 -7.41 -1.22
N TYR A 69 -1.91 -6.48 -2.08
CA TYR A 69 -1.53 -6.43 -3.48
C TYR A 69 -0.46 -5.35 -3.63
N VAL A 70 0.66 -5.69 -4.23
CA VAL A 70 1.76 -4.77 -4.50
C VAL A 70 2.05 -4.78 -5.99
N SER A 71 2.33 -3.61 -6.53
CA SER A 71 2.87 -3.46 -7.88
C SER A 71 4.14 -2.61 -7.84
N ALA A 72 5.10 -2.93 -8.68
CA ALA A 72 6.33 -2.15 -8.83
C ALA A 72 6.84 -2.21 -10.28
N ARG A 73 7.52 -1.16 -10.71
CA ARG A 73 8.29 -1.10 -11.96
C ARG A 73 9.45 -0.15 -11.81
N HIS A 74 10.46 -0.22 -12.68
CA HIS A 74 11.51 0.78 -12.73
C HIS A 74 10.92 2.17 -13.02
N ALA A 75 11.41 3.18 -12.29
CA ALA A 75 10.94 4.55 -12.39
C ALA A 75 11.29 5.20 -13.73
N THR A 76 12.41 4.80 -14.33
CA THR A 76 13.01 5.46 -15.49
C THR A 76 13.01 4.62 -16.76
N ALA A 77 12.59 3.36 -16.72
CA ALA A 77 12.63 2.53 -17.92
C ALA A 77 11.40 2.79 -18.80
N THR A 78 11.67 3.09 -20.07
CA THR A 78 10.65 3.44 -21.07
C THR A 78 9.65 2.31 -21.34
N ASN A 79 10.10 1.05 -21.24
CA ASN A 79 9.32 -0.15 -21.56
C ASN A 79 9.43 -1.21 -20.45
N ASP A 80 9.17 -0.84 -19.19
CA ASP A 80 9.17 -1.82 -18.11
C ASP A 80 7.80 -2.44 -17.87
N ALA A 81 7.78 -3.75 -17.69
CA ALA A 81 6.57 -4.47 -17.31
C ALA A 81 6.29 -4.26 -15.82
N TYR A 82 5.06 -3.92 -15.46
CA TYR A 82 4.67 -3.93 -14.05
C TYR A 82 4.81 -5.34 -13.49
N ARG A 83 5.51 -5.44 -12.36
CA ARG A 83 5.43 -6.60 -11.48
C ARG A 83 4.23 -6.45 -10.56
N THR A 84 3.57 -7.54 -10.26
CA THR A 84 2.52 -7.60 -9.25
C THR A 84 2.72 -8.80 -8.34
N ALA A 85 2.50 -8.62 -7.04
CA ALA A 85 2.47 -9.71 -6.07
C ALA A 85 1.22 -9.61 -5.20
N HIS A 86 0.69 -10.77 -4.82
CA HIS A 86 -0.37 -10.93 -3.84
C HIS A 86 0.20 -11.66 -2.63
N ILE A 87 0.07 -11.02 -1.47
CA ILE A 87 0.65 -11.43 -0.21
C ILE A 87 -0.50 -11.51 0.82
N LEU A 88 -0.57 -12.61 1.54
CA LEU A 88 -1.43 -12.78 2.71
C LEU A 88 -0.67 -12.27 3.93
N VAL A 89 -1.30 -11.42 4.73
CA VAL A 89 -0.64 -10.75 5.85
C VAL A 89 -1.38 -11.04 7.14
N ARG A 90 -0.64 -11.43 8.18
CA ARG A 90 -1.04 -11.26 9.58
C ARG A 90 -0.10 -10.27 10.24
N ALA A 91 -0.66 -9.33 11.00
CA ALA A 91 0.08 -8.37 11.80
C ALA A 91 -0.41 -8.40 13.26
N GLU A 92 0.52 -8.23 14.20
CA GLU A 92 0.26 -8.14 15.64
C GLU A 92 1.10 -7.01 16.24
N LYS A 93 0.44 -6.01 16.80
CA LYS A 93 1.11 -4.90 17.50
C LYS A 93 1.87 -5.43 18.71
N ASN A 94 3.02 -4.83 19.02
CA ASN A 94 3.94 -5.25 20.09
C ASN A 94 4.64 -6.62 19.88
N VAL A 95 4.24 -7.43 18.92
CA VAL A 95 4.72 -8.82 18.78
C VAL A 95 5.19 -9.09 17.36
N ALA A 96 6.41 -8.63 17.04
CA ALA A 96 6.98 -8.80 15.69
C ALA A 96 7.08 -10.27 15.25
N ALA A 97 7.28 -11.21 16.19
CA ALA A 97 7.31 -12.65 15.90
C ALA A 97 5.95 -13.23 15.47
N ASP A 98 4.86 -12.51 15.76
CA ASP A 98 3.49 -12.87 15.41
C ASP A 98 3.03 -12.23 14.09
N CYS A 99 3.83 -11.33 13.54
CA CYS A 99 3.63 -10.82 12.19
C CYS A 99 4.14 -11.86 11.20
N TYR A 100 3.36 -12.15 10.14
CA TYR A 100 3.82 -12.98 9.06
C TYR A 100 3.23 -12.62 7.70
N LEU A 101 4.03 -12.88 6.66
CA LEU A 101 3.70 -12.67 5.27
C LEU A 101 3.79 -14.00 4.51
N HIS A 102 2.77 -14.31 3.72
CA HIS A 102 2.79 -15.46 2.83
C HIS A 102 2.48 -15.00 1.41
N ARG A 103 3.42 -15.21 0.49
CA ARG A 103 3.20 -14.89 -0.92
C ARG A 103 2.26 -15.89 -1.55
N ALA A 104 1.08 -15.45 -1.95
CA ALA A 104 0.09 -16.28 -2.63
C ALA A 104 0.32 -16.34 -4.15
N TYR A 105 0.78 -15.24 -4.75
CA TYR A 105 1.03 -15.15 -6.18
C TYR A 105 2.05 -14.06 -6.52
N ASP A 106 2.80 -14.26 -7.61
CA ASP A 106 3.73 -13.28 -8.17
C ASP A 106 3.74 -13.40 -9.69
N ALA A 107 3.37 -12.32 -10.36
CA ALA A 107 3.51 -12.19 -11.80
C ALA A 107 4.47 -11.04 -12.10
N GLY A 108 5.64 -11.36 -12.66
CA GLY A 108 6.58 -10.33 -13.10
C GLY A 108 7.87 -10.85 -13.71
N ASN A 109 8.49 -9.99 -14.53
CA ASN A 109 9.69 -10.27 -15.33
C ASN A 109 10.97 -9.59 -14.75
N ILE A 110 10.84 -8.78 -13.68
CA ILE A 110 11.93 -7.98 -13.09
C ILE A 110 12.48 -8.72 -11.86
N SER A 111 13.64 -9.37 -12.01
CA SER A 111 14.31 -10.18 -10.98
C SER A 111 13.54 -11.44 -10.58
N ASP A 112 14.23 -12.55 -10.31
CA ASP A 112 13.55 -13.76 -9.81
C ASP A 112 12.80 -13.39 -8.52
N GLU A 113 11.47 -13.32 -8.57
CA GLU A 113 10.60 -13.21 -7.39
C GLU A 113 10.65 -11.91 -6.53
N ILE A 114 9.48 -11.36 -6.15
CA ILE A 114 9.38 -10.42 -5.01
C ILE A 114 9.74 -11.20 -3.77
N GLU A 115 10.76 -10.72 -3.07
CA GLU A 115 11.22 -11.34 -1.85
C GLU A 115 10.26 -11.00 -0.71
N VAL A 116 9.55 -12.00 -0.21
CA VAL A 116 8.77 -11.86 1.02
C VAL A 116 9.65 -12.32 2.16
N LYS A 117 10.07 -11.38 3.00
CA LYS A 117 10.68 -11.72 4.27
C LYS A 117 9.58 -11.79 5.31
N ASP A 118 9.18 -13.03 5.57
CA ASP A 118 8.70 -13.44 6.88
C ASP A 118 8.70 -14.96 7.02
N ALA A 119 9.47 -15.45 8.00
CA ALA A 119 9.38 -16.81 8.50
C ALA A 119 9.64 -16.79 10.02
N GLY A 120 8.78 -16.08 10.77
CA GLY A 120 8.69 -16.21 12.23
C GLY A 120 9.75 -15.44 13.04
N ASN A 121 10.33 -14.38 12.48
CA ASN A 121 11.26 -13.46 13.17
C ASN A 121 11.24 -12.07 12.52
N TYR A 122 11.72 -11.05 13.27
CA TYR A 122 11.82 -9.64 12.86
C TYR A 122 12.27 -9.47 11.40
N SER A 123 11.39 -8.93 10.55
CA SER A 123 11.78 -8.54 9.19
C SER A 123 12.46 -7.17 9.25
N ALA A 124 13.77 -7.17 9.02
CA ALA A 124 14.53 -5.94 8.80
C ALA A 124 14.55 -5.63 7.29
N TYR A 125 14.42 -4.36 6.92
CA TYR A 125 14.53 -3.94 5.53
C TYR A 125 15.87 -4.35 4.88
N SER A 126 16.94 -4.44 5.68
CA SER A 126 18.29 -4.86 5.29
C SER A 126 18.42 -6.35 5.00
N SER A 127 17.38 -7.15 5.27
CA SER A 127 17.38 -8.60 5.01
C SER A 127 16.97 -8.97 3.58
N ILE A 128 16.50 -7.99 2.78
CA ILE A 128 16.22 -8.19 1.36
C ILE A 128 17.54 -8.37 0.60
N SER A 129 17.58 -9.32 -0.31
CA SER A 129 18.77 -9.64 -1.10
C SER A 129 19.08 -8.56 -2.12
N ASP A 130 20.37 -8.35 -2.40
CA ASP A 130 20.82 -7.48 -3.50
C ASP A 130 20.21 -7.96 -4.83
N GLY A 131 19.81 -7.01 -5.68
CA GLY A 131 19.13 -7.27 -6.94
C GLY A 131 17.62 -7.57 -6.80
N LYS A 132 17.02 -7.45 -5.61
CA LYS A 132 15.60 -7.75 -5.37
C LYS A 132 14.79 -6.52 -4.95
N VAL A 133 13.48 -6.66 -5.12
CA VAL A 133 12.48 -5.85 -4.43
C VAL A 133 11.82 -6.77 -3.41
N GLY A 134 11.64 -6.29 -2.18
CA GLY A 134 11.11 -7.11 -1.11
C GLY A 134 10.08 -6.42 -0.24
N ILE A 135 9.21 -7.23 0.35
CA ILE A 135 8.20 -6.83 1.32
C ILE A 135 8.56 -7.46 2.65
N GLY A 136 8.47 -6.65 3.71
CA GLY A 136 8.61 -7.14 5.07
C GLY A 136 7.57 -6.52 5.99
N ILE A 137 7.44 -7.13 7.16
CA ILE A 137 6.56 -6.68 8.23
C ILE A 137 7.29 -6.70 9.57
N THR A 138 7.04 -5.70 10.39
CA THR A 138 7.56 -5.62 11.75
C THR A 138 6.58 -4.93 12.68
N ALA A 139 6.82 -5.00 13.98
CA ALA A 139 5.99 -4.34 14.99
C ALA A 139 6.80 -3.84 16.18
N ASP A 140 6.32 -2.76 16.78
CA ASP A 140 6.82 -2.17 18.02
C ASP A 140 5.66 -1.87 18.98
N SER A 141 5.95 -1.11 20.05
CA SER A 141 4.97 -0.77 21.10
C SER A 141 3.77 0.06 20.60
N ASN A 142 3.92 0.72 19.46
CA ASN A 142 3.00 1.72 18.94
C ASN A 142 2.28 1.22 17.70
N TYR A 143 2.96 0.54 16.79
CA TYR A 143 2.38 0.10 15.53
C TYR A 143 2.97 -1.23 15.05
N TRP A 144 2.27 -1.87 14.12
CA TRP A 144 2.91 -2.73 13.12
C TRP A 144 3.07 -1.97 11.81
N TYR A 145 4.03 -2.38 10.99
CA TYR A 145 4.41 -1.70 9.76
C TYR A 145 4.66 -2.71 8.66
N VAL A 146 4.02 -2.51 7.51
CA VAL A 146 4.40 -3.16 6.26
C VAL A 146 5.24 -2.18 5.46
N TYR A 147 6.40 -2.64 5.01
CA TYR A 147 7.32 -1.84 4.21
C TYR A 147 7.72 -2.54 2.93
N LEU A 148 8.14 -1.75 1.95
CA LEU A 148 8.73 -2.20 0.70
C LEU A 148 10.16 -1.69 0.62
N SER A 149 11.10 -2.61 0.47
CA SER A 149 12.51 -2.31 0.25
C SER A 149 12.87 -2.51 -1.21
N ASN A 150 13.67 -1.59 -1.72
CA ASN A 150 14.19 -1.65 -3.07
C ASN A 150 15.70 -1.81 -3.03
N ARG A 151 16.19 -2.96 -3.48
CA ARG A 151 17.62 -3.25 -3.66
C ARG A 151 17.88 -3.71 -5.09
N SER A 152 17.05 -3.26 -6.03
CA SER A 152 17.05 -3.72 -7.42
C SER A 152 18.12 -3.06 -8.30
N SER A 153 18.98 -2.20 -7.74
CA SER A 153 19.97 -1.39 -8.48
C SER A 153 19.35 -0.29 -9.35
N HIS A 154 18.04 -0.04 -9.19
CA HIS A 154 17.29 0.99 -9.91
C HIS A 154 16.29 1.67 -8.98
N SER A 155 15.92 2.92 -9.27
CA SER A 155 14.74 3.50 -8.63
C SER A 155 13.47 2.84 -9.16
N ILE A 156 12.49 2.61 -8.28
CA ILE A 156 11.20 2.02 -8.64
C ILE A 156 10.05 2.96 -8.34
N VAL A 157 8.94 2.76 -9.05
CA VAL A 157 7.63 3.32 -8.71
C VAL A 157 6.74 2.16 -8.29
N ALA A 158 6.26 2.22 -7.05
CA ALA A 158 5.42 1.20 -6.45
C ALA A 158 3.98 1.72 -6.21
N GLY A 159 3.06 0.78 -6.10
CA GLY A 159 1.69 1.01 -5.63
C GLY A 159 1.21 -0.21 -4.86
N PHE A 160 0.28 -0.02 -3.95
CA PHE A 160 -0.29 -1.12 -3.18
C PHE A 160 -1.79 -0.95 -2.94
N LYS A 161 -2.43 -2.06 -2.63
CA LYS A 161 -3.77 -2.14 -2.05
C LYS A 161 -3.78 -3.20 -0.95
N ALA A 162 -4.12 -2.83 0.27
CA ALA A 162 -4.43 -3.72 1.36
C ALA A 162 -5.95 -3.89 1.48
N GLN A 163 -6.43 -5.10 1.76
CA GLN A 163 -7.85 -5.42 1.98
C GLN A 163 -7.99 -6.27 3.25
N ALA A 164 -8.45 -5.64 4.32
CA ALA A 164 -8.71 -6.26 5.62
C ALA A 164 -9.77 -7.35 5.52
N ILE A 165 -9.42 -8.53 6.05
CA ILE A 165 -10.30 -9.69 6.16
C ILE A 165 -10.96 -9.69 7.55
N THR A 166 -10.21 -9.28 8.59
CA THR A 166 -10.71 -9.11 9.95
C THR A 166 -10.92 -7.63 10.24
N ASN A 167 -12.11 -7.28 10.75
CA ASN A 167 -12.43 -5.98 11.33
C ASN A 167 -13.05 -6.19 12.70
#